data_AF-A0A967EKJ7-F1
#
_entry.id   AF-A0A967EKJ7-F1
#
_cell.length_a   1.000
_cell.length_b   1.000
_cell.length_c   1.000
_cell.angle_alpha   90.00
_cell.angle_beta   90.00
_cell.angle_gamma   90.00
#
_symmetry.space_group_name_H-M   'P 1'
#
loop_
_entity.id
_entity.type
_entity.pdbx_description
1 polymer ?
#
loop_
_entity_poly.entity_id
_entity_poly.type
_entity_poly.pdbx_seq_one_letter_code
_entity_poly.pdbx_strand_id
1 'polypeptide(L)'
;MTANKATNFAKKTGLDLVALQEHIRAVYTADDRPWVIGYSGGKDSTCALQLIWGAVRALPENERRKPIFVLSSDTLVETPVIVNYIDGTLAAINAAAADQNMPITAQKVVPETSDSFWVNLIGRGYPAPSKRFRWCTERLKIDPANAFIKNRVAEYGEVVMVLGVRSAESATRAQVMSLHKIDGTALSRHSTLPGAFVFTPIEAFSVDDVWAFLLQNPSPWGSDNRDLLAMYRNAHAGECPLVVDKQTESCGNSRFGCWVCTVVTKDKAMEAMIDNGEEWLEPLLDLRDELAETQNPERKREFRDFKRRNGSVTFVGDSETSIPGPYLFAYRKALLRKVLEAQEQVNAKAPPGEKTVLIQVEELREIRRIWRSEQGDWGDAVSETVKVVTGKELPAEATDGFEFQADDAKVLADVCNTHDLPPRLMAQLLEAERSVRGLKRRTLIHRKIASILEQEWRDETTVLNERKKRLEMNKSTSSNPLFETES
;
A
#
# COMPACT_ATOMS: atom_id res chain seq x y z
N MET A 1 -24.36 47.60 41.51
CA MET A 1 -24.51 46.13 41.62
C MET A 1 -25.79 45.74 40.90
N THR A 2 -25.68 45.43 39.61
CA THR A 2 -26.78 44.92 38.78
C THR A 2 -26.20 43.72 38.05
N ALA A 3 -26.50 42.54 38.58
CA ALA A 3 -26.09 41.26 38.04
C ALA A 3 -26.77 41.05 36.70
N ASN A 4 -26.00 41.03 35.61
CA ASN A 4 -26.50 40.66 34.30
C ASN A 4 -26.24 39.18 34.06
N LYS A 5 -27.34 38.46 33.85
CA LYS A 5 -27.42 37.02 33.62
C LYS A 5 -26.74 36.67 32.29
N ALA A 6 -25.52 36.15 32.34
CA ALA A 6 -24.90 35.46 31.22
C ALA A 6 -23.88 34.45 31.75
N THR A 7 -24.36 33.29 32.21
CA THR A 7 -23.57 32.04 32.35
C THR A 7 -24.43 31.05 33.12
N ASN A 8 -25.10 30.14 32.41
CA ASN A 8 -25.35 28.76 32.86
C ASN A 8 -26.36 28.10 31.92
N PHE A 9 -25.93 27.76 30.70
CA PHE A 9 -26.56 26.71 29.90
C PHE A 9 -25.51 26.18 28.92
N ALA A 10 -24.65 25.27 29.39
CA ALA A 10 -23.95 24.22 28.62
C ALA A 10 -22.77 23.64 29.45
N LYS A 11 -23.08 22.85 30.48
CA LYS A 11 -22.15 21.85 31.01
C LYS A 11 -22.86 20.51 31.06
N LYS A 12 -22.97 19.89 29.89
CA LYS A 12 -23.16 18.46 29.72
C LYS A 12 -22.02 18.01 28.82
N THR A 13 -21.00 17.38 29.42
CA THR A 13 -20.04 16.45 28.78
C THR A 13 -19.91 16.59 27.25
N GLY A 14 -19.37 17.73 26.79
CA GLY A 14 -19.13 18.03 25.38
C GLY A 14 -17.77 18.70 25.29
N LEU A 15 -16.95 18.29 24.33
CA LEU A 15 -15.62 18.84 24.09
C LEU A 15 -15.70 20.37 23.96
N ASP A 16 -14.83 21.08 24.70
CA ASP A 16 -14.70 22.53 24.57
C ASP A 16 -13.88 22.84 23.31
N LEU A 17 -14.60 23.02 22.19
CA LEU A 17 -13.99 23.34 20.89
C LEU A 17 -13.22 24.66 20.93
N VAL A 18 -13.62 25.63 21.77
CA VAL A 18 -12.91 26.91 21.89
C VAL A 18 -11.56 26.68 22.55
N ALA A 19 -11.53 25.95 23.66
CA ALA A 19 -10.28 25.59 24.33
C ALA A 19 -9.36 24.76 23.42
N LEU A 20 -9.91 23.85 22.61
CA LEU A 20 -9.15 23.08 21.65
C LEU A 20 -8.54 23.94 20.55
N GLN A 21 -9.31 24.89 20.01
CA GLN A 21 -8.85 25.84 19.00
C GLN A 21 -7.72 26.73 19.54
N GLU A 22 -7.84 27.20 20.79
CA GLU A 22 -6.75 27.92 21.47
C GLU A 22 -5.52 27.04 21.69
N HIS A 23 -5.72 25.78 22.08
CA HIS A 23 -4.62 24.84 22.25
C HIS A 23 -3.86 24.62 20.93
N ILE A 24 -4.58 24.42 19.82
CA ILE A 24 -3.97 24.28 18.49
C ILE A 24 -3.18 25.53 18.13
N ARG A 25 -3.73 26.74 18.34
CA ARG A 25 -3.00 28.00 18.11
C ARG A 25 -1.72 28.08 18.93
N ALA A 26 -1.79 27.77 20.22
CA ALA A 26 -0.63 27.80 21.11
C ALA A 26 0.47 26.85 20.65
N VAL A 27 0.12 25.63 20.20
CA VAL A 27 1.10 24.67 19.65
C VAL A 27 1.64 25.17 18.29
N TYR A 28 0.80 25.77 17.45
CA TYR A 28 1.21 26.31 16.16
C TYR A 28 2.20 27.47 16.30
N THR A 29 2.00 28.38 17.24
CA THR A 29 2.86 29.55 17.45
C THR A 29 4.07 29.30 18.36
N ALA A 30 4.21 28.10 18.94
CA ALA A 30 5.28 27.79 19.89
C ALA A 30 6.69 27.72 19.27
N ASP A 31 6.78 27.46 17.96
CA ASP A 31 8.03 27.32 17.22
C ASP A 31 7.80 27.53 15.72
N ASP A 32 8.84 27.36 14.89
CA ASP A 32 8.78 27.51 13.43
C ASP A 32 8.80 26.17 12.65
N ARG A 33 8.70 25.02 13.34
CA ARG A 33 8.78 23.71 12.69
C ARG A 33 7.57 23.49 11.78
N PRO A 34 7.75 23.13 10.51
CA PRO A 34 6.63 22.92 9.60
C PRO A 34 5.76 21.76 10.06
N TRP A 35 4.48 21.85 9.75
CA TRP A 35 3.52 20.81 10.07
C TRP A 35 3.29 19.91 8.86
N VAL A 36 3.23 18.59 9.09
CA VAL A 36 2.87 17.60 8.06
C VAL A 36 1.61 16.88 8.51
N ILE A 37 0.47 17.21 7.90
CA ILE A 37 -0.83 16.64 8.23
C ILE A 37 -1.04 15.40 7.37
N GLY A 38 -1.13 14.22 8.00
CA GLY A 38 -1.50 12.99 7.30
C GLY A 38 -2.98 13.00 6.95
N TYR A 39 -3.29 13.00 5.65
CA TYR A 39 -4.65 13.15 5.12
C TYR A 39 -5.07 11.96 4.25
N SER A 40 -6.07 11.21 4.69
CA SER A 40 -6.55 10.02 3.96
C SER A 40 -7.92 10.22 3.31
N GLY A 41 -8.49 11.44 3.35
CA GLY A 41 -9.87 11.69 2.89
C GLY A 41 -10.95 11.10 3.81
N GLY A 42 -10.56 10.43 4.91
CA GLY A 42 -11.49 9.86 5.88
C GLY A 42 -11.96 10.88 6.91
N LYS A 43 -13.03 10.53 7.66
CA LYS A 43 -13.64 11.41 8.67
C LYS A 43 -12.65 11.98 9.69
N ASP A 44 -11.75 11.16 10.22
CA ASP A 44 -10.84 11.57 11.30
C ASP A 44 -9.77 12.54 10.77
N SER A 45 -9.18 12.26 9.60
CA SER A 45 -8.21 13.16 8.97
C SER A 45 -8.84 14.46 8.47
N THR A 46 -10.08 14.41 7.96
CA THR A 46 -10.83 15.60 7.56
C THR A 46 -11.16 16.48 8.76
N CYS A 47 -11.61 15.89 9.86
CA CYS A 47 -11.87 16.62 11.11
C CYS A 47 -10.59 17.29 11.65
N ALA A 48 -9.48 16.55 11.71
CA ALA A 48 -8.19 17.12 12.14
C ALA A 48 -7.77 18.31 11.24
N LEU A 49 -7.85 18.17 9.92
CA LEU A 49 -7.49 19.25 9.00
C LEU A 49 -8.42 20.47 9.14
N GLN A 50 -9.73 20.27 9.25
CA GLN A 50 -10.68 21.37 9.47
C GLN A 50 -10.43 22.10 10.79
N LEU A 51 -10.10 21.38 11.86
CA LEU A 51 -9.72 21.96 13.15
C LEU A 51 -8.45 22.80 13.04
N ILE A 52 -7.39 22.28 12.41
CA ILE A 52 -6.13 23.02 12.20
C ILE A 52 -6.39 24.26 11.34
N TRP A 53 -7.13 24.12 10.24
CA TRP A 53 -7.45 25.23 9.35
C TRP A 53 -8.18 26.34 10.08
N GLY A 54 -9.23 26.01 10.84
CA GLY A 54 -9.99 26.97 11.64
C GLY A 54 -9.11 27.70 12.65
N ALA A 55 -8.19 26.98 13.30
CA ALA A 55 -7.32 27.54 14.33
C ALA A 55 -6.32 28.53 13.75
N VAL A 56 -5.67 28.15 12.65
CA VAL A 56 -4.67 28.98 11.96
C VAL A 56 -5.32 30.16 11.27
N ARG A 57 -6.51 29.99 10.67
CA ARG A 57 -7.27 31.08 10.04
C ARG A 57 -7.71 32.14 11.04
N ALA A 58 -7.90 31.79 12.31
CA ALA A 58 -8.24 32.76 13.36
C ALA A 58 -7.04 33.64 13.78
N LEU A 59 -5.81 33.27 13.42
CA LEU A 59 -4.63 34.11 13.67
C LEU A 59 -4.55 35.28 12.67
N PRO A 60 -3.93 36.42 13.05
CA PRO A 60 -3.55 37.47 12.11
C PRO A 60 -2.70 36.93 10.95
N GLU A 61 -2.88 37.45 9.73
CA GLU A 61 -2.17 36.95 8.53
C GLU A 61 -0.64 36.97 8.70
N ASN A 62 -0.10 37.98 9.38
CA ASN A 62 1.33 38.12 9.67
C ASN A 62 1.89 37.03 10.60
N GLU A 63 1.04 36.26 11.29
CA GLU A 63 1.42 35.15 12.17
C GLU A 63 1.25 33.79 11.49
N ARG A 64 0.61 33.74 10.31
CA ARG A 64 0.40 32.51 9.52
C ARG A 64 1.63 32.16 8.66
N ARG A 65 2.82 32.14 9.26
CA ARG A 65 4.10 31.99 8.54
C ARG A 65 4.60 30.54 8.40
N LYS A 66 4.22 29.68 9.32
CA LYS A 66 4.71 28.30 9.40
C LYS A 66 4.10 27.44 8.27
N PRO A 67 4.92 26.79 7.43
CA PRO A 67 4.41 25.91 6.38
C PRO A 67 3.64 24.72 6.96
N ILE A 68 2.51 24.40 6.32
CA ILE A 68 1.67 23.24 6.61
C ILE A 68 1.53 22.42 5.33
N PHE A 69 2.07 21.21 5.34
CA PHE A 69 1.97 20.25 4.25
C PHE A 69 0.83 19.27 4.55
N VAL A 70 -0.19 19.22 3.71
CA VAL A 70 -1.23 18.19 3.73
C VAL A 70 -0.76 17.07 2.81
N LEU A 71 -0.53 15.88 3.38
CA LEU A 71 0.06 14.76 2.69
C LEU A 71 -0.94 13.62 2.57
N SER A 72 -1.27 13.22 1.34
CA SER A 72 -2.06 12.02 1.08
C SER A 72 -1.20 10.93 0.44
N SER A 73 -1.33 9.69 0.92
CA SER A 73 -0.62 8.54 0.34
C SER A 73 -1.55 7.77 -0.60
N ASP A 74 -1.17 7.71 -1.86
CA ASP A 74 -1.86 6.94 -2.89
C ASP A 74 -1.06 5.68 -3.21
N THR A 75 -1.70 4.53 -3.04
CA THR A 75 -1.07 3.23 -3.26
C THR A 75 -1.06 2.79 -4.71
N LEU A 76 -1.67 3.57 -5.61
CA LEU A 76 -1.94 3.26 -7.02
C LEU A 76 -2.91 2.08 -7.21
N VAL A 77 -3.50 1.58 -6.14
CA VAL A 77 -4.48 0.49 -6.12
C VAL A 77 -5.64 0.78 -5.17
N GLU A 78 -5.89 2.05 -4.84
CA GLU A 78 -7.13 2.49 -4.20
C GLU A 78 -8.29 2.44 -5.21
N THR A 79 -9.53 2.30 -4.75
CA THR A 79 -10.71 2.27 -5.63
C THR A 79 -10.81 3.57 -6.45
N PRO A 80 -11.08 3.53 -7.77
CA PRO A 80 -11.06 4.72 -8.63
C PRO A 80 -11.91 5.89 -8.12
N VAL A 81 -13.14 5.62 -7.64
CA VAL A 81 -14.03 6.62 -7.04
C VAL A 81 -13.37 7.37 -5.88
N ILE A 82 -12.57 6.67 -5.07
CA ILE A 82 -11.85 7.25 -3.93
C ILE A 82 -10.65 8.06 -4.39
N VAL A 83 -9.93 7.61 -5.42
CA VAL A 83 -8.80 8.37 -6.00
C VAL A 83 -9.30 9.72 -6.50
N ASN A 84 -10.39 9.74 -7.26
CA ASN A 84 -10.98 10.96 -7.80
C ASN A 84 -11.48 11.90 -6.69
N TYR A 85 -12.14 11.35 -5.66
CA TYR A 85 -12.54 12.12 -4.49
C TYR A 85 -11.35 12.79 -3.79
N ILE A 86 -10.25 12.05 -3.58
CA ILE A 86 -9.05 12.59 -2.94
C ILE A 86 -8.41 13.66 -3.83
N ASP A 87 -8.27 13.42 -5.14
CA ASP A 87 -7.66 14.36 -6.06
C ASP A 87 -8.44 15.68 -6.15
N GLY A 88 -9.77 15.60 -6.26
CA GLY A 88 -10.64 16.77 -6.20
C GLY A 88 -10.52 17.52 -4.87
N THR A 89 -10.42 16.79 -3.76
CA THR A 89 -10.29 17.41 -2.43
C THR A 89 -8.94 18.09 -2.24
N LEU A 90 -7.83 17.48 -2.67
CA LEU A 90 -6.50 18.10 -2.61
C LEU A 90 -6.43 19.35 -3.49
N ALA A 91 -7.05 19.33 -4.67
CA ALA A 91 -7.16 20.50 -5.54
C ALA A 91 -7.97 21.62 -4.85
N ALA A 92 -9.11 21.30 -4.26
CA ALA A 92 -9.94 22.25 -3.51
C ALA A 92 -9.20 22.85 -2.30
N ILE A 93 -8.45 22.02 -1.56
CA ILE A 93 -7.59 22.45 -0.45
C ILE A 93 -6.56 23.47 -0.94
N ASN A 94 -5.85 23.18 -2.03
CA ASN A 94 -4.84 24.10 -2.58
C ASN A 94 -5.46 25.42 -3.07
N ALA A 95 -6.59 25.37 -3.76
CA ALA A 95 -7.29 26.56 -4.23
C ALA A 95 -7.76 27.43 -3.05
N ALA A 96 -8.42 26.84 -2.06
CA ALA A 96 -8.89 27.53 -0.87
C ALA A 96 -7.74 28.09 -0.02
N ALA A 97 -6.60 27.40 0.02
CA ALA A 97 -5.42 27.87 0.74
C ALA A 97 -4.85 29.14 0.09
N ALA A 98 -4.78 29.18 -1.25
CA ALA A 98 -4.39 30.37 -1.98
C ALA A 98 -5.39 31.52 -1.77
N ASP A 99 -6.68 31.27 -1.90
CA ASP A 99 -7.73 32.29 -1.75
C ASP A 99 -7.79 32.89 -0.33
N GLN A 100 -7.47 32.09 0.70
CA GLN A 100 -7.54 32.49 2.11
C GLN A 100 -6.17 32.91 2.70
N ASN A 101 -5.12 33.03 1.86
CA ASN A 101 -3.74 33.31 2.29
C ASN A 101 -3.27 32.37 3.42
N MET A 102 -3.56 31.08 3.29
CA MET A 102 -3.16 30.06 4.26
C MET A 102 -1.81 29.45 3.87
N PRO A 103 -0.91 29.16 4.83
CA PRO A 103 0.40 28.54 4.54
C PRO A 103 0.26 27.03 4.31
N ILE A 104 -0.78 26.60 3.60
CA ILE A 104 -1.15 25.19 3.41
C ILE A 104 -0.87 24.77 1.97
N THR A 105 -0.19 23.64 1.80
CA THR A 105 0.02 23.00 0.49
C THR A 105 -0.35 21.52 0.59
N ALA A 106 -1.24 21.07 -0.29
CA ALA A 106 -1.70 19.69 -0.38
C ALA A 106 -1.03 18.96 -1.54
N GLN A 107 -0.49 17.77 -1.27
CA GLN A 107 0.13 16.94 -2.29
C GLN A 107 -0.05 15.45 -2.03
N LYS A 108 0.08 14.68 -3.10
CA LYS A 108 0.03 13.22 -3.08
C LYS A 108 1.45 12.65 -3.10
N VAL A 109 1.67 11.59 -2.34
CA VAL A 109 2.85 10.73 -2.47
C VAL A 109 2.44 9.36 -2.96
N VAL A 110 3.28 8.78 -3.81
CA VAL A 110 3.07 7.48 -4.44
C VAL A 110 4.29 6.59 -4.16
N PRO A 111 4.14 5.25 -4.16
CA PRO A 111 5.26 4.34 -4.12
C PRO A 111 6.21 4.56 -5.29
N GLU A 112 7.52 4.37 -5.03
CA GLU A 112 8.50 4.18 -6.08
C GLU A 112 8.03 3.08 -7.04
N THR A 113 8.26 3.21 -8.35
CA THR A 113 7.80 2.24 -9.34
C THR A 113 8.23 0.82 -8.98
N SER A 114 9.48 0.68 -8.51
CA SER A 114 10.01 -0.62 -8.08
C SER A 114 9.24 -1.20 -6.89
N ASP A 115 8.61 -0.40 -6.04
CA ASP A 115 7.88 -0.86 -4.86
C ASP A 115 6.37 -0.93 -5.04
N SER A 116 5.86 -0.51 -6.19
CA SER A 116 4.45 -0.59 -6.57
C SER A 116 3.85 -2.01 -6.45
N PHE A 117 2.52 -2.07 -6.36
CA PHE A 117 1.79 -3.31 -6.12
C PHE A 117 2.03 -4.32 -7.25
N TRP A 118 1.86 -3.91 -8.51
CA TRP A 118 1.97 -4.81 -9.65
C TRP A 118 3.40 -5.21 -9.95
N VAL A 119 4.38 -4.33 -9.75
CA VAL A 119 5.80 -4.73 -9.89
C VAL A 119 6.18 -5.78 -8.86
N ASN A 120 5.73 -5.68 -7.62
CA ASN A 120 6.01 -6.71 -6.63
C ASN A 120 5.23 -8.02 -6.91
N LEU A 121 3.94 -7.93 -7.21
CA LEU A 121 3.08 -9.09 -7.37
C LEU A 121 3.28 -9.79 -8.73
N ILE A 122 3.16 -9.07 -9.85
CA ILE A 122 3.31 -9.59 -11.21
C ILE A 122 4.80 -9.61 -11.63
N GLY A 123 5.53 -8.55 -11.32
CA GLY A 123 6.95 -8.43 -11.68
C GLY A 123 7.87 -9.37 -10.90
N ARG A 124 7.70 -9.51 -9.58
CA ARG A 124 8.55 -10.37 -8.72
C ARG A 124 7.87 -11.65 -8.26
N GLY A 125 6.55 -11.77 -8.45
CA GLY A 125 5.79 -12.93 -8.01
C GLY A 125 5.51 -12.93 -6.51
N TYR A 126 5.47 -11.79 -5.83
CA TYR A 126 5.11 -11.79 -4.41
C TYR A 126 3.68 -12.34 -4.24
N PRO A 127 3.42 -13.22 -3.26
CA PRO A 127 2.05 -13.65 -3.00
C PRO A 127 1.19 -12.46 -2.57
N ALA A 128 -0.10 -12.50 -2.90
CA ALA A 128 -1.06 -11.50 -2.48
C ALA A 128 -0.99 -11.30 -0.94
N PRO A 129 -1.13 -10.05 -0.44
CA PRO A 129 -0.96 -9.76 0.98
C PRO A 129 -1.87 -10.61 1.88
N SER A 130 -1.32 -11.09 3.00
CA SER A 130 -2.08 -11.85 3.99
C SER A 130 -1.82 -11.30 5.39
N LYS A 131 -2.60 -11.72 6.40
CA LYS A 131 -2.42 -11.27 7.79
C LYS A 131 -0.98 -11.43 8.30
N ARG A 132 -0.26 -12.47 7.85
CA ARG A 132 1.12 -12.80 8.26
C ARG A 132 2.19 -12.24 7.30
N PHE A 133 1.80 -11.75 6.12
CA PHE A 133 2.73 -11.27 5.10
C PHE A 133 2.14 -10.04 4.40
N ARG A 134 2.14 -8.91 5.11
CA ARG A 134 1.58 -7.61 4.67
C ARG A 134 2.67 -6.70 4.11
N TRP A 135 3.33 -7.14 3.04
CA TRP A 135 4.43 -6.38 2.42
C TRP A 135 4.00 -5.03 1.83
N CYS A 136 2.70 -4.87 1.53
CA CYS A 136 2.14 -3.67 0.92
C CYS A 136 2.04 -2.47 1.86
N THR A 137 1.81 -2.66 3.16
CA THR A 137 1.66 -1.53 4.10
C THR A 137 2.93 -0.69 4.19
N GLU A 138 4.08 -1.36 4.33
CA GLU A 138 5.38 -0.70 4.42
C GLU A 138 5.68 0.05 3.11
N ARG A 139 5.72 -0.68 2.00
CA ARG A 139 6.13 -0.17 0.67
C ARG A 139 5.20 0.87 0.07
N LEU A 140 3.88 0.64 0.16
CA LEU A 140 2.91 1.47 -0.56
C LEU A 140 2.40 2.65 0.27
N LYS A 141 2.42 2.55 1.61
CA LYS A 141 1.86 3.59 2.49
C LYS A 141 2.92 4.29 3.35
N ILE A 142 3.79 3.51 4.00
CA ILE A 142 4.73 4.05 5.00
C ILE A 142 5.97 4.65 4.34
N ASP A 143 6.60 3.93 3.41
CA ASP A 143 7.85 4.37 2.77
C ASP A 143 7.71 5.68 1.97
N PRO A 144 6.64 5.89 1.17
CA PRO A 144 6.44 7.15 0.44
C PRO A 144 6.26 8.34 1.37
N ALA A 145 5.46 8.17 2.43
CA ALA A 145 5.26 9.21 3.44
C ALA A 145 6.56 9.49 4.21
N ASN A 146 7.31 8.44 4.58
CA ASN A 146 8.59 8.57 5.26
C ASN A 146 9.63 9.28 4.39
N ALA A 147 9.68 8.99 3.08
CA ALA A 147 10.57 9.67 2.15
C ALA A 147 10.29 11.17 2.12
N PHE A 148 9.01 11.54 2.02
CA PHE A 148 8.60 12.95 2.10
C PHE A 148 9.00 13.59 3.43
N ILE A 149 8.68 12.95 4.57
CA ILE A 149 8.99 13.47 5.90
C ILE A 149 10.49 13.65 6.08
N LYS A 150 11.31 12.66 5.67
CA LYS A 150 12.78 12.73 5.75
C LYS A 150 13.33 13.90 4.93
N ASN A 151 12.77 14.15 3.74
CA ASN A 151 13.18 15.30 2.94
C ASN A 151 12.85 16.63 3.65
N ARG A 152 11.69 16.74 4.32
CA ARG A 152 11.35 17.94 5.11
C ARG A 152 12.19 18.09 6.37
N VAL A 153 12.53 16.99 7.05
CA VAL A 153 13.48 17.00 8.17
C VAL A 153 14.86 17.45 7.68
N ALA A 154 15.31 17.02 6.51
CA ALA A 154 16.58 17.49 5.94
C ALA A 154 16.56 18.97 5.55
N GLU A 155 15.40 19.49 5.11
CA GLU A 155 15.22 20.90 4.72
C GLU A 155 15.06 21.84 5.93
N TYR A 156 14.30 21.44 6.95
CA TYR A 156 13.90 22.30 8.08
C TYR A 156 14.51 21.90 9.43
N GLY A 157 15.27 20.81 9.49
CA GLY A 157 15.87 20.26 10.72
C GLY A 157 14.90 19.41 11.55
N GLU A 158 13.70 19.91 11.84
CA GLU A 158 12.65 19.18 12.57
C GLU A 158 11.27 19.44 11.96
N VAL A 159 10.34 18.50 12.15
CA VAL A 159 8.95 18.64 11.67
C VAL A 159 7.95 18.17 12.73
N VAL A 160 6.72 18.67 12.66
CA VAL A 160 5.60 18.18 13.48
C VAL A 160 4.57 17.49 12.60
N MET A 161 4.44 16.18 12.75
CA MET A 161 3.39 15.38 12.11
C MET A 161 2.07 15.53 12.86
N VAL A 162 1.03 15.95 12.16
CA VAL A 162 -0.33 16.03 12.71
C VAL A 162 -1.12 14.81 12.24
N LEU A 163 -1.63 14.01 13.18
CA LEU A 163 -2.35 12.79 12.89
C LEU A 163 -3.76 12.82 13.46
N GLY A 164 -4.75 12.44 12.64
CA GLY A 164 -6.14 12.24 13.04
C GLY A 164 -6.36 10.92 13.76
N VAL A 165 -5.63 10.66 14.86
CA VAL A 165 -5.77 9.44 15.67
C VAL A 165 -6.50 9.73 16.97
N ARG A 166 -7.26 8.75 17.46
CA ARG A 166 -8.05 8.87 18.71
C ARG A 166 -7.64 7.78 19.69
N SER A 167 -7.54 8.14 20.96
CA SER A 167 -7.18 7.20 22.05
C SER A 167 -8.16 6.03 22.16
N ALA A 168 -9.44 6.27 21.85
CA ALA A 168 -10.50 5.27 21.86
C ALA A 168 -10.44 4.25 20.69
N GLU A 169 -9.52 4.38 19.73
CA GLU A 169 -9.42 3.43 18.61
C GLU A 169 -8.84 2.07 19.02
N SER A 170 -7.85 2.02 19.92
CA SER A 170 -7.38 0.77 20.53
C SER A 170 -6.50 1.00 21.77
N ALA A 171 -6.52 0.05 22.70
CA ALA A 171 -5.65 0.07 23.89
C ALA A 171 -4.16 0.10 23.52
N THR A 172 -3.76 -0.59 22.45
CA THR A 172 -2.38 -0.58 21.95
C THR A 172 -1.96 0.79 21.42
N ARG A 173 -2.86 1.51 20.72
CA ARG A 173 -2.57 2.88 20.25
C ARG A 173 -2.37 3.83 21.43
N ALA A 174 -3.24 3.76 22.44
CA ALA A 174 -3.11 4.56 23.65
C ALA A 174 -1.77 4.30 24.39
N GLN A 175 -1.34 3.04 24.47
CA GLN A 175 -0.07 2.68 25.11
C GLN A 175 1.14 3.25 24.35
N VAL A 176 1.16 3.12 23.01
CA VAL A 176 2.26 3.66 22.18
C VAL A 176 2.32 5.18 22.26
N MET A 177 1.16 5.86 22.26
CA MET A 177 1.10 7.31 22.41
C MET A 177 1.68 7.78 23.75
N SER A 178 1.34 7.08 24.83
CA SER A 178 1.87 7.36 26.17
C SER A 178 3.40 7.21 26.25
N LEU A 179 3.95 6.14 25.65
CA LEU A 179 5.39 5.84 25.68
C LEU A 179 6.27 6.90 25.02
N HIS A 180 5.75 7.59 24.00
CA HIS A 180 6.52 8.59 23.26
C HIS A 180 6.18 10.03 23.64
N LYS A 181 5.28 10.23 24.61
CA LYS A 181 4.85 11.56 25.05
C LYS A 181 6.02 12.31 25.67
N ILE A 182 6.14 13.59 25.34
CA ILE A 182 7.12 14.47 25.95
C ILE A 182 6.42 15.21 27.09
N ASP A 183 6.83 14.92 28.32
CA ASP A 183 6.25 15.52 29.52
C ASP A 183 6.23 17.05 29.46
N GLY A 184 5.11 17.64 29.86
CA GLY A 184 4.92 19.08 29.84
C GLY A 184 4.66 19.70 28.46
N THR A 185 4.57 18.90 27.40
CA THR A 185 4.27 19.40 26.04
C THR A 185 3.05 18.70 25.43
N ALA A 186 2.49 19.31 24.38
CA ALA A 186 1.44 18.71 23.55
C ALA A 186 1.97 17.70 22.51
N LEU A 187 3.29 17.50 22.45
CA LEU A 187 3.95 16.74 21.41
C LEU A 187 4.49 15.40 21.94
N SER A 188 4.56 14.44 21.03
CA SER A 188 5.21 13.15 21.24
C SER A 188 6.35 12.99 20.25
N ARG A 189 7.35 12.16 20.53
CA ARG A 189 8.39 11.81 19.53
C ARG A 189 7.84 10.80 18.54
N HIS A 190 8.21 10.92 17.26
CA HIS A 190 7.96 9.85 16.31
C HIS A 190 8.80 8.62 16.67
N SER A 191 8.23 7.42 16.56
CA SER A 191 8.87 6.18 17.03
C SER A 191 10.10 5.77 16.20
N THR A 192 10.12 6.10 14.91
CA THR A 192 11.16 5.64 13.97
C THR A 192 11.86 6.74 13.18
N LEU A 193 11.36 7.98 13.21
CA LEU A 193 11.89 9.08 12.39
C LEU A 193 12.53 10.13 13.30
N PRO A 194 13.88 10.17 13.36
CA PRO A 194 14.58 11.23 14.08
C PRO A 194 14.19 12.60 13.52
N GLY A 195 14.01 13.59 14.40
CA GLY A 195 13.61 14.95 14.02
C GLY A 195 12.11 15.12 13.71
N ALA A 196 11.30 14.07 13.80
CA ALA A 196 9.85 14.16 13.67
C ALA A 196 9.15 14.08 15.05
N PHE A 197 8.24 15.01 15.29
CA PHE A 197 7.34 15.04 16.44
C PHE A 197 5.92 14.75 15.99
N VAL A 198 5.03 14.37 16.91
CA VAL A 198 3.65 14.00 16.61
C VAL A 198 2.72 14.86 17.45
N PHE A 199 1.69 15.42 16.82
CA PHE A 199 0.59 16.14 17.43
C PHE A 199 -0.74 15.49 17.03
N THR A 200 -1.62 15.24 18.00
CA THR A 200 -2.86 14.48 17.81
C THR A 200 -4.06 15.30 18.31
N PRO A 201 -4.55 16.27 17.51
CA PRO A 201 -5.52 17.26 17.96
C PRO A 201 -6.89 16.67 18.34
N ILE A 202 -7.20 15.46 17.85
CA ILE A 202 -8.47 14.77 18.12
C ILE A 202 -8.30 13.54 19.02
N GLU A 203 -7.17 13.42 19.74
CA GLU A 203 -6.89 12.25 20.60
C GLU A 203 -8.04 11.90 21.55
N ALA A 204 -8.70 12.91 22.11
CA ALA A 204 -9.80 12.76 23.06
C ALA A 204 -11.19 12.57 22.43
N PHE A 205 -11.31 12.64 21.09
CA PHE A 205 -12.60 12.58 20.42
C PHE A 205 -13.16 11.15 20.39
N SER A 206 -14.46 11.01 20.59
CA SER A 206 -15.21 9.83 20.16
C SER A 206 -15.52 9.88 18.66
N VAL A 207 -16.07 8.80 18.10
CA VAL A 207 -16.55 8.81 16.70
C VAL A 207 -17.69 9.81 16.53
N ASP A 208 -18.57 9.90 17.52
CA ASP A 208 -19.73 10.79 17.48
C ASP A 208 -19.31 12.25 17.57
N ASP A 209 -18.26 12.56 18.35
CA ASP A 209 -17.69 13.92 18.39
C ASP A 209 -17.12 14.34 17.03
N VAL A 210 -16.45 13.41 16.32
CA VAL A 210 -15.92 13.67 14.97
C VAL A 210 -17.06 13.99 14.00
N TRP A 211 -18.11 13.17 13.96
CA TRP A 211 -19.25 13.42 13.07
C TRP A 211 -20.05 14.66 13.47
N ALA A 212 -20.26 14.89 14.77
CA ALA A 212 -20.92 16.08 15.27
C ALA A 212 -20.16 17.34 14.84
N PHE A 213 -18.83 17.34 14.97
CA PHE A 213 -17.99 18.43 14.50
C PHE A 213 -18.13 18.64 12.99
N LEU A 214 -17.94 17.59 12.17
CA LEU A 214 -18.00 17.68 10.72
C LEU A 214 -19.37 18.16 10.21
N LEU A 215 -20.47 17.70 10.81
CA LEU A 215 -21.81 18.07 10.35
C LEU A 215 -22.25 19.47 10.81
N GLN A 216 -21.61 20.03 11.84
CA GLN A 216 -21.90 21.37 12.36
C GLN A 216 -20.97 22.44 11.80
N ASN A 217 -19.80 22.06 11.25
CA ASN A 217 -18.80 22.99 10.76
C ASN A 217 -18.61 22.79 9.25
N PRO A 218 -18.80 23.83 8.42
CA PRO A 218 -18.58 23.72 6.98
C PRO A 218 -17.09 23.53 6.67
N SER A 219 -16.81 22.78 5.60
CA SER A 219 -15.44 22.60 5.14
C SER A 219 -14.82 23.94 4.69
N PRO A 220 -13.63 24.32 5.18
CA PRO A 220 -12.94 25.54 4.78
C PRO A 220 -12.56 25.58 3.29
N TRP A 221 -12.52 24.43 2.61
CA TRP A 221 -12.21 24.30 1.19
C TRP A 221 -13.43 23.95 0.33
N GLY A 222 -14.64 24.15 0.86
CA GLY A 222 -15.87 24.10 0.07
C GLY A 222 -16.49 22.71 -0.17
N SER A 223 -15.85 21.61 0.24
CA SER A 223 -16.47 20.27 0.21
C SER A 223 -17.66 20.15 1.15
N ASP A 224 -18.68 19.38 0.78
CA ASP A 224 -19.79 19.06 1.69
C ASP A 224 -19.44 17.86 2.59
N ASN A 225 -19.42 18.08 3.90
CA ASN A 225 -19.19 17.01 4.88
C ASN A 225 -20.32 15.96 4.87
N ARG A 226 -21.50 16.28 4.30
CA ARG A 226 -22.58 15.32 4.07
C ARG A 226 -22.28 14.35 2.94
N ASP A 227 -21.52 14.74 1.93
CA ASP A 227 -21.07 13.83 0.87
C ASP A 227 -20.11 12.79 1.44
N LEU A 228 -19.18 13.23 2.32
CA LEU A 228 -18.31 12.33 3.06
C LEU A 228 -19.13 11.36 3.92
N LEU A 229 -20.16 11.84 4.63
CA LEU A 229 -21.05 10.97 5.38
C LEU A 229 -21.79 9.98 4.46
N ALA A 230 -22.33 10.44 3.34
CA ALA A 230 -23.02 9.60 2.37
C ALA A 230 -22.12 8.49 1.84
N MET A 231 -20.84 8.80 1.55
CA MET A 231 -19.83 7.82 1.15
C MET A 231 -19.68 6.72 2.21
N TYR A 232 -19.57 7.08 3.50
CA TYR A 232 -19.52 6.12 4.61
C TYR A 232 -20.82 5.32 4.78
N ARG A 233 -21.99 5.91 4.53
CA ARG A 233 -23.29 5.20 4.58
C ARG A 233 -23.40 4.18 3.46
N ASN A 234 -23.00 4.54 2.25
CA ASN A 234 -23.06 3.68 1.09
C ASN A 234 -22.09 2.50 1.24
N ALA A 235 -20.90 2.72 1.80
CA ALA A 235 -19.93 1.66 2.11
C ALA A 235 -20.36 0.67 3.21
N HIS A 236 -21.52 0.88 3.84
CA HIS A 236 -22.14 -0.01 4.84
C HIS A 236 -23.52 -0.54 4.36
N ALA A 237 -23.74 -0.65 3.04
CA ALA A 237 -25.00 -1.15 2.48
C ALA A 237 -26.26 -0.39 2.99
N GLY A 238 -26.12 0.90 3.26
CA GLY A 238 -27.25 1.78 3.65
C GLY A 238 -27.60 1.80 5.14
N GLU A 239 -27.06 0.89 5.96
CA GLU A 239 -27.26 0.92 7.42
C GLU A 239 -26.29 1.91 8.08
N CYS A 240 -26.75 3.13 8.32
CA CYS A 240 -26.11 4.03 9.29
C CYS A 240 -27.17 4.53 10.27
N PRO A 241 -27.28 3.92 11.44
CA PRO A 241 -27.98 4.55 12.54
C PRO A 241 -27.06 5.70 13.00
N LEU A 242 -27.33 6.91 12.52
CA LEU A 242 -26.94 8.13 13.23
C LEU A 242 -27.76 8.10 14.53
N VAL A 243 -27.24 7.43 15.55
CA VAL A 243 -28.10 7.03 16.66
C VAL A 243 -28.48 8.22 17.53
N VAL A 244 -29.77 8.29 17.85
CA VAL A 244 -30.36 9.07 18.95
C VAL A 244 -30.26 8.29 20.28
N ASP A 245 -29.71 7.06 20.26
CA ASP A 245 -29.64 6.12 21.39
C ASP A 245 -28.25 5.49 21.55
N LYS A 246 -27.81 5.21 22.78
CA LYS A 246 -26.43 4.81 23.12
C LYS A 246 -26.09 3.34 22.82
N GLN A 247 -27.05 2.55 22.32
CA GLN A 247 -26.89 1.10 22.15
C GLN A 247 -26.54 0.66 20.73
N THR A 248 -26.61 1.54 19.74
CA THR A 248 -26.27 1.19 18.34
C THR A 248 -24.89 1.73 17.98
N GLU A 249 -24.07 0.95 17.27
CA GLU A 249 -22.72 1.39 16.86
C GLU A 249 -22.82 2.43 15.73
N SER A 250 -22.13 3.57 15.85
CA SER A 250 -22.17 4.63 14.84
C SER A 250 -21.36 4.26 13.58
N CYS A 251 -21.80 4.75 12.42
CA CYS A 251 -21.14 4.46 11.14
C CYS A 251 -19.76 5.12 11.08
N GLY A 252 -18.72 4.37 11.45
CA GLY A 252 -17.34 4.86 11.48
C GLY A 252 -16.25 3.81 11.25
N ASN A 253 -16.65 2.53 11.14
CA ASN A 253 -15.74 1.39 11.02
C ASN A 253 -15.47 0.93 9.58
N SER A 254 -16.26 1.38 8.59
CA SER A 254 -15.98 1.06 7.18
C SER A 254 -14.72 1.81 6.75
N ARG A 255 -13.78 1.08 6.15
CA ARG A 255 -12.51 1.60 5.67
C ARG A 255 -12.48 1.45 4.17
N PHE A 256 -12.49 2.58 3.47
CA PHE A 256 -12.07 2.64 2.08
C PHE A 256 -10.59 2.26 2.02
N GLY A 257 -10.26 1.27 1.22
CA GLY A 257 -8.89 0.79 1.09
C GLY A 257 -8.63 0.28 -0.31
N CYS A 258 -7.44 -0.31 -0.47
CA CYS A 258 -7.00 -0.81 -1.76
C CYS A 258 -7.97 -1.88 -2.28
N TRP A 259 -8.46 -1.73 -3.52
CA TRP A 259 -9.42 -2.65 -4.13
C TRP A 259 -8.83 -4.06 -4.31
N VAL A 260 -7.51 -4.19 -4.32
CA VAL A 260 -6.77 -5.48 -4.39
C VAL A 260 -6.59 -6.16 -3.02
N CYS A 261 -7.21 -5.67 -1.94
CA CYS A 261 -6.91 -6.13 -0.59
C CYS A 261 -7.47 -7.53 -0.29
N THR A 262 -6.55 -8.51 -0.20
CA THR A 262 -6.86 -9.91 0.15
C THR A 262 -6.76 -10.22 1.65
N VAL A 263 -6.53 -9.20 2.49
CA VAL A 263 -6.38 -9.40 3.94
C VAL A 263 -7.72 -9.49 4.66
N VAL A 264 -8.72 -8.80 4.12
CA VAL A 264 -10.13 -8.97 4.49
C VAL A 264 -10.71 -10.14 3.70
N THR A 265 -11.79 -10.76 4.18
CA THR A 265 -12.43 -11.88 3.47
C THR A 265 -13.23 -11.40 2.27
N LYS A 266 -14.00 -10.33 2.44
CA LYS A 266 -14.82 -9.66 1.41
C LYS A 266 -14.55 -8.16 1.43
N ASP A 267 -14.58 -7.54 0.26
CA ASP A 267 -14.56 -6.09 0.13
C ASP A 267 -16.00 -5.55 0.14
N LYS A 268 -16.54 -5.37 1.35
CA LYS A 268 -17.90 -4.87 1.54
C LYS A 268 -18.11 -3.47 0.98
N ALA A 269 -17.05 -2.65 0.91
CA ALA A 269 -17.16 -1.30 0.41
C ALA A 269 -17.36 -1.32 -1.12
N MET A 270 -16.59 -2.15 -1.82
CA MET A 270 -16.75 -2.32 -3.27
C MET A 270 -18.04 -3.05 -3.64
N GLU A 271 -18.39 -4.12 -2.91
CA GLU A 271 -19.69 -4.81 -3.06
C GLU A 271 -20.85 -3.79 -2.95
N ALA A 272 -20.82 -2.95 -1.91
CA ALA A 272 -21.86 -1.95 -1.72
C ALA A 272 -21.83 -0.80 -2.76
N MET A 273 -20.68 -0.43 -3.32
CA MET A 273 -20.62 0.53 -4.43
C MET A 273 -21.29 -0.04 -5.68
N ILE A 274 -21.01 -1.30 -5.99
CA ILE A 274 -21.63 -2.02 -7.12
C ILE A 274 -23.15 -2.11 -6.94
N ASP A 275 -23.61 -2.53 -5.75
CA ASP A 275 -25.05 -2.61 -5.43
C ASP A 275 -25.76 -1.25 -5.52
N ASN A 276 -25.02 -0.14 -5.33
CA ASN A 276 -25.53 1.23 -5.42
C ASN A 276 -25.36 1.87 -6.81
N GLY A 277 -25.01 1.10 -7.84
CA GLY A 277 -25.00 1.54 -9.24
C GLY A 277 -23.62 1.70 -9.88
N GLU A 278 -22.53 1.48 -9.14
CA GLU A 278 -21.16 1.49 -9.69
C GLU A 278 -20.77 0.11 -10.28
N GLU A 279 -21.67 -0.49 -11.08
CA GLU A 279 -21.51 -1.84 -11.67
C GLU A 279 -20.24 -2.00 -12.51
N TRP A 280 -19.70 -0.89 -13.02
CA TRP A 280 -18.45 -0.89 -13.78
C TRP A 280 -17.22 -1.27 -12.93
N LEU A 281 -17.32 -1.33 -11.60
CA LEU A 281 -16.28 -1.82 -10.69
C LEU A 281 -16.24 -3.35 -10.57
N GLU A 282 -17.24 -4.08 -11.09
CA GLU A 282 -17.34 -5.55 -11.01
C GLU A 282 -16.06 -6.28 -11.47
N PRO A 283 -15.39 -5.89 -12.58
CA PRO A 283 -14.14 -6.54 -12.99
C PRO A 283 -13.00 -6.43 -11.95
N LEU A 284 -13.01 -5.38 -11.12
CA LEU A 284 -12.04 -5.22 -10.04
C LEU A 284 -12.34 -6.16 -8.87
N LEU A 285 -13.63 -6.32 -8.55
CA LEU A 285 -14.07 -7.23 -7.49
C LEU A 285 -13.76 -8.69 -7.85
N ASP A 286 -14.06 -9.10 -9.08
CA ASP A 286 -13.75 -10.44 -9.58
C ASP A 286 -12.25 -10.76 -9.50
N LEU A 287 -11.42 -9.82 -9.96
CA LEU A 287 -9.97 -9.97 -9.92
C LEU A 287 -9.43 -10.02 -8.49
N ARG A 288 -9.99 -9.21 -7.59
CA ARG A 288 -9.67 -9.23 -6.16
C ARG A 288 -10.01 -10.58 -5.54
N ASP A 289 -11.17 -11.14 -5.87
CA ASP A 289 -11.64 -12.40 -5.30
C ASP A 289 -10.79 -13.57 -5.79
N GLU A 290 -10.41 -13.58 -7.07
CA GLU A 290 -9.42 -14.53 -7.59
C GLU A 290 -8.07 -14.44 -6.83
N LEU A 291 -7.57 -13.23 -6.60
CA LEU A 291 -6.35 -13.04 -5.80
C LEU A 291 -6.52 -13.59 -4.37
N ALA A 292 -7.69 -13.41 -3.76
CA ALA A 292 -7.99 -13.95 -2.44
C ALA A 292 -8.01 -15.49 -2.43
N GLU A 293 -8.53 -16.12 -3.48
CA GLU A 293 -8.53 -17.59 -3.62
C GLU A 293 -7.12 -18.19 -3.64
N THR A 294 -6.13 -17.47 -4.18
CA THR A 294 -4.73 -17.93 -4.16
C THR A 294 -4.15 -18.05 -2.74
N GLN A 295 -4.81 -17.43 -1.74
CA GLN A 295 -4.43 -17.54 -0.33
C GLN A 295 -5.04 -18.76 0.36
N ASN A 296 -5.95 -19.49 -0.29
CA ASN A 296 -6.48 -20.75 0.23
C ASN A 296 -5.33 -21.77 0.41
N PRO A 297 -5.09 -22.27 1.64
CA PRO A 297 -4.01 -23.22 1.92
C PRO A 297 -3.97 -24.44 0.98
N GLU A 298 -5.13 -24.94 0.57
CA GLU A 298 -5.25 -26.15 -0.28
C GLU A 298 -4.83 -25.88 -1.73
N ARG A 299 -5.11 -24.68 -2.23
CA ARG A 299 -4.87 -24.29 -3.62
C ARG A 299 -3.56 -23.53 -3.84
N LYS A 300 -2.85 -23.15 -2.77
CA LYS A 300 -1.59 -22.36 -2.86
C LYS A 300 -0.60 -22.93 -3.88
N ARG A 301 -0.47 -24.25 -3.95
CA ARG A 301 0.49 -24.92 -4.84
C ARG A 301 0.10 -24.85 -6.32
N GLU A 302 -1.17 -24.61 -6.64
CA GLU A 302 -1.62 -24.36 -8.02
C GLU A 302 -1.02 -23.07 -8.58
N PHE A 303 -0.74 -22.10 -7.70
CA PHE A 303 -0.32 -20.76 -8.11
C PHE A 303 1.13 -20.44 -7.75
N ARG A 304 1.72 -21.15 -6.79
CA ARG A 304 3.01 -20.81 -6.17
C ARG A 304 4.08 -21.81 -6.58
N ASP A 305 5.25 -21.30 -6.94
CA ASP A 305 6.45 -22.11 -7.20
C ASP A 305 6.88 -22.83 -5.91
N PHE A 306 7.51 -23.99 -6.02
CA PHE A 306 8.09 -24.71 -4.88
C PHE A 306 9.44 -24.11 -4.43
N LYS A 307 10.06 -23.31 -5.30
CA LYS A 307 11.32 -22.60 -5.06
C LYS A 307 11.08 -21.20 -4.55
N ARG A 308 11.88 -20.74 -3.61
CA ARG A 308 11.92 -19.33 -3.18
C ARG A 308 12.48 -18.46 -4.31
N ARG A 309 12.34 -17.14 -4.21
CA ARG A 309 12.80 -16.20 -5.26
C ARG A 309 14.32 -16.27 -5.49
N ASN A 310 15.10 -16.64 -4.47
CA ASN A 310 16.54 -16.90 -4.59
C ASN A 310 16.86 -18.30 -5.16
N GLY A 311 15.87 -19.04 -5.64
CA GLY A 311 16.01 -20.39 -6.19
C GLY A 311 16.13 -21.52 -5.16
N SER A 312 16.25 -21.22 -3.86
CA SER A 312 16.35 -22.26 -2.83
C SER A 312 15.00 -22.94 -2.55
N VAL A 313 15.03 -24.21 -2.13
CA VAL A 313 13.85 -24.94 -1.65
C VAL A 313 13.95 -25.08 -0.13
N THR A 314 12.92 -24.65 0.58
CA THR A 314 12.89 -24.67 2.05
C THR A 314 11.75 -25.57 2.53
N PHE A 315 11.98 -26.29 3.63
CA PHE A 315 11.00 -27.19 4.26
C PHE A 315 10.77 -26.76 5.71
N VAL A 316 9.60 -27.05 6.26
CA VAL A 316 9.29 -26.82 7.69
C VAL A 316 9.39 -28.14 8.44
N GLY A 317 10.33 -28.25 9.38
CA GLY A 317 10.53 -29.46 10.18
C GLY A 317 10.63 -30.71 9.31
N ASP A 318 9.89 -31.76 9.67
CA ASP A 318 9.83 -33.03 8.93
C ASP A 318 8.75 -33.05 7.84
N SER A 319 8.30 -31.87 7.38
CA SER A 319 7.38 -31.82 6.23
C SER A 319 8.06 -32.37 4.99
N GLU A 320 7.36 -33.26 4.30
CA GLU A 320 7.71 -33.73 2.96
C GLU A 320 7.49 -32.67 1.88
N THR A 321 6.82 -31.57 2.23
CA THR A 321 6.42 -30.55 1.27
C THR A 321 7.16 -29.23 1.52
N SER A 322 7.54 -28.56 0.44
CA SER A 322 8.27 -27.29 0.50
C SER A 322 7.37 -26.12 0.95
N ILE A 323 7.99 -25.10 1.52
CA ILE A 323 7.34 -23.80 1.74
C ILE A 323 7.14 -23.15 0.37
N PRO A 324 5.90 -22.77 0.01
CA PRO A 324 5.66 -22.14 -1.27
C PRO A 324 6.50 -20.87 -1.48
N GLY A 325 6.87 -20.65 -2.73
CA GLY A 325 7.74 -19.62 -3.28
C GLY A 325 7.01 -18.38 -3.77
N PRO A 326 7.47 -17.68 -4.82
CA PRO A 326 6.67 -16.67 -5.51
C PRO A 326 5.55 -17.30 -6.34
N TYR A 327 4.66 -16.49 -6.92
CA TYR A 327 3.74 -16.93 -7.96
C TYR A 327 4.48 -17.48 -9.18
N LEU A 328 3.93 -18.55 -9.75
CA LEU A 328 4.40 -19.17 -10.98
C LEU A 328 4.45 -18.16 -12.12
N PHE A 329 5.45 -18.28 -12.99
CA PHE A 329 5.61 -17.36 -14.11
C PHE A 329 4.42 -17.39 -15.08
N ALA A 330 3.85 -18.59 -15.33
CA ALA A 330 2.64 -18.73 -16.14
C ALA A 330 1.43 -17.99 -15.53
N TYR A 331 1.23 -18.14 -14.21
CA TYR A 331 0.16 -17.42 -13.50
C TYR A 331 0.37 -15.90 -13.57
N ARG A 332 1.60 -15.41 -13.42
CA ARG A 332 1.93 -13.99 -13.52
C ARG A 332 1.62 -13.41 -14.91
N LYS A 333 1.86 -14.16 -15.99
CA LYS A 333 1.44 -13.79 -17.36
C LYS A 333 -0.07 -13.71 -17.50
N ALA A 334 -0.78 -14.71 -16.99
CA ALA A 334 -2.24 -14.72 -16.99
C ALA A 334 -2.82 -13.54 -16.19
N LEU A 335 -2.23 -13.25 -15.02
CA LEU A 335 -2.67 -12.16 -14.16
C LEU A 335 -2.43 -10.79 -14.80
N LEU A 336 -1.29 -10.58 -15.47
CA LEU A 336 -1.04 -9.34 -16.23
C LEU A 336 -2.12 -9.11 -17.28
N ARG A 337 -2.46 -10.15 -18.04
CA ARG A 337 -3.54 -10.09 -19.02
C ARG A 337 -4.86 -9.70 -18.36
N LYS A 338 -5.23 -10.36 -17.26
CA LYS A 338 -6.47 -10.07 -16.52
C LYS A 338 -6.53 -8.63 -16.00
N VAL A 339 -5.42 -8.08 -15.49
CA VAL A 339 -5.37 -6.67 -15.05
C VAL A 339 -5.64 -5.72 -16.20
N LEU A 340 -5.02 -5.97 -17.37
CA LEU A 340 -5.22 -5.13 -18.56
C LEU A 340 -6.65 -5.27 -19.11
N GLU A 341 -7.21 -6.48 -19.14
CA GLU A 341 -8.60 -6.74 -19.53
C GLU A 341 -9.58 -6.06 -18.58
N ALA A 342 -9.36 -6.16 -17.27
CA ALA A 342 -10.16 -5.47 -16.25
C ALA A 342 -10.11 -3.96 -16.44
N GLN A 343 -8.94 -3.38 -16.75
CA GLN A 343 -8.79 -1.95 -17.04
C GLN A 343 -9.65 -1.53 -18.24
N GLU A 344 -9.60 -2.27 -19.35
CA GLU A 344 -10.40 -1.95 -20.54
C GLU A 344 -11.91 -2.10 -20.26
N GLN A 345 -12.32 -3.13 -19.52
CA GLN A 345 -13.72 -3.33 -19.14
C GLN A 345 -14.24 -2.22 -18.23
N VAL A 346 -13.47 -1.85 -17.21
CA VAL A 346 -13.74 -0.72 -16.31
C VAL A 346 -13.86 0.56 -17.13
N ASN A 347 -12.88 0.89 -17.96
CA ASN A 347 -12.85 2.14 -18.71
C ASN A 347 -13.91 2.23 -19.83
N ALA A 348 -14.42 1.10 -20.30
CA ALA A 348 -15.52 1.06 -21.26
C ALA A 348 -16.87 1.41 -20.62
N LYS A 349 -17.06 1.07 -19.34
CA LYS A 349 -18.31 1.27 -18.61
C LYS A 349 -18.28 2.46 -17.63
N ALA A 350 -17.09 2.94 -17.26
CA ALA A 350 -16.90 4.00 -16.28
C ALA A 350 -17.57 5.31 -16.73
N PRO A 351 -18.26 6.03 -15.81
CA PRO A 351 -18.78 7.36 -16.05
C PRO A 351 -17.70 8.37 -16.50
N PRO A 352 -18.08 9.50 -17.13
CA PRO A 352 -17.14 10.58 -17.45
C PRO A 352 -16.38 11.04 -16.20
N GLY A 353 -15.05 11.04 -16.27
CA GLY A 353 -14.18 11.39 -15.13
C GLY A 353 -13.71 10.20 -14.28
N GLU A 354 -14.36 9.04 -14.39
CA GLU A 354 -14.04 7.85 -13.58
C GLU A 354 -13.08 6.86 -14.27
N LYS A 355 -12.67 7.16 -15.51
CA LYS A 355 -11.66 6.34 -16.21
C LYS A 355 -10.36 6.36 -15.44
N THR A 356 -9.76 5.18 -15.32
CA THR A 356 -8.59 4.96 -14.48
C THR A 356 -7.50 4.18 -15.21
N VAL A 357 -6.29 4.26 -14.68
CA VAL A 357 -5.15 3.43 -15.09
C VAL A 357 -4.84 2.50 -13.92
N LEU A 358 -5.18 1.23 -14.07
CA LEU A 358 -4.97 0.20 -13.04
C LEU A 358 -3.51 -0.22 -12.95
N ILE A 359 -2.76 -0.15 -14.06
CA ILE A 359 -1.32 -0.46 -14.12
C ILE A 359 -0.61 0.57 -15.01
N GLN A 360 0.36 1.27 -14.43
CA GLN A 360 1.08 2.36 -15.10
C GLN A 360 2.08 1.83 -16.14
N VAL A 361 2.45 2.67 -17.10
CA VAL A 361 3.43 2.33 -18.13
C VAL A 361 4.80 2.04 -17.51
N GLU A 362 5.16 2.79 -16.47
CA GLU A 362 6.38 2.62 -15.70
C GLU A 362 6.40 1.26 -14.98
N GLU A 363 5.26 0.82 -14.43
CA GLU A 363 5.13 -0.51 -13.84
C GLU A 363 5.30 -1.62 -14.89
N LEU A 364 4.66 -1.47 -16.06
CA LEU A 364 4.81 -2.42 -17.17
C LEU A 364 6.26 -2.54 -17.64
N ARG A 365 6.97 -1.41 -17.76
CA ARG A 365 8.40 -1.38 -18.12
C ARG A 365 9.26 -2.08 -17.07
N GLU A 366 9.02 -1.82 -15.80
CA GLU A 366 9.78 -2.47 -14.73
C GLU A 366 9.46 -3.98 -14.65
N ILE A 367 8.21 -4.39 -14.85
CA ILE A 367 7.82 -5.81 -14.96
C ILE A 367 8.55 -6.47 -16.13
N ARG A 368 8.54 -5.84 -17.32
CA ARG A 368 9.25 -6.30 -18.51
C ARG A 368 10.75 -6.48 -18.24
N ARG A 369 11.38 -5.47 -17.61
CA ARG A 369 12.80 -5.52 -17.22
C ARG A 369 13.09 -6.68 -16.27
N ILE A 370 12.25 -6.89 -15.25
CA ILE A 370 12.39 -8.00 -14.31
C ILE A 370 12.21 -9.36 -15.01
N TRP A 371 11.23 -9.51 -15.89
CA TRP A 371 10.97 -10.78 -16.56
C TRP A 371 12.08 -11.15 -17.55
N ARG A 372 12.57 -10.18 -18.33
CA ARG A 372 13.73 -10.38 -19.21
C ARG A 372 14.98 -10.77 -18.41
N SER A 373 15.23 -10.07 -17.31
CA SER A 373 16.44 -10.28 -16.49
C SER A 373 16.43 -11.52 -15.60
N GLU A 374 15.30 -11.83 -14.94
CA GLU A 374 15.18 -12.90 -13.94
C GLU A 374 14.48 -14.16 -14.47
N GLN A 375 13.70 -14.08 -15.55
CA GLN A 375 12.96 -15.22 -16.10
C GLN A 375 13.47 -15.65 -17.47
N GLY A 376 14.34 -14.86 -18.11
CA GLY A 376 14.80 -15.14 -19.47
C GLY A 376 13.70 -14.91 -20.51
N ASP A 377 12.76 -14.00 -20.24
CA ASP A 377 11.60 -13.72 -21.12
C ASP A 377 11.98 -12.90 -22.36
N TRP A 378 12.84 -13.45 -23.22
CA TRP A 378 13.32 -12.76 -24.41
C TRP A 378 12.22 -12.52 -25.47
N GLY A 379 11.14 -13.32 -25.42
CA GLY A 379 9.93 -13.14 -26.23
C GLY A 379 9.08 -11.93 -25.85
N ASP A 380 9.40 -11.24 -24.75
CA ASP A 380 8.75 -9.98 -24.34
C ASP A 380 7.22 -10.13 -24.16
N ALA A 381 6.85 -11.07 -23.29
CA ALA A 381 5.44 -11.39 -23.06
C ALA A 381 4.63 -10.19 -22.55
N VAL A 382 5.29 -9.22 -21.89
CA VAL A 382 4.65 -7.98 -21.45
C VAL A 382 4.19 -7.16 -22.65
N SER A 383 5.09 -6.84 -23.57
CA SER A 383 4.77 -6.00 -24.73
C SER A 383 3.77 -6.68 -25.66
N GLU A 384 3.90 -8.00 -25.85
CA GLU A 384 2.92 -8.80 -26.58
C GLU A 384 1.52 -8.71 -25.93
N THR A 385 1.44 -8.92 -24.61
CA THR A 385 0.16 -8.88 -23.89
C THR A 385 -0.49 -7.51 -23.95
N VAL A 386 0.29 -6.43 -23.76
CA VAL A 386 -0.22 -5.05 -23.87
C VAL A 386 -0.78 -4.79 -25.27
N LYS A 387 -0.05 -5.19 -26.33
CA LYS A 387 -0.49 -5.02 -27.72
C LYS A 387 -1.75 -5.81 -28.03
N VAL A 388 -1.83 -7.06 -27.59
CA VAL A 388 -2.99 -7.93 -27.83
C VAL A 388 -4.25 -7.43 -27.11
N VAL A 389 -4.12 -6.99 -25.86
CA VAL A 389 -5.29 -6.60 -25.04
C VAL A 389 -5.73 -5.17 -25.32
N THR A 390 -4.79 -4.23 -25.42
CA THR A 390 -5.10 -2.79 -25.51
C THR A 390 -5.03 -2.23 -26.94
N GLY A 391 -4.47 -2.99 -27.89
CA GLY A 391 -4.18 -2.53 -29.24
C GLY A 391 -3.04 -1.50 -29.34
N LYS A 392 -2.41 -1.12 -28.21
CA LYS A 392 -1.35 -0.12 -28.15
C LYS A 392 0.01 -0.78 -27.95
N GLU A 393 1.05 -0.17 -28.49
CA GLU A 393 2.43 -0.62 -28.23
C GLU A 393 2.93 -0.05 -26.90
N LEU A 394 3.64 -0.88 -26.13
CA LEU A 394 4.34 -0.40 -24.95
C LEU A 394 5.48 0.53 -25.41
N PRO A 395 5.53 1.80 -24.99
CA PRO A 395 6.51 2.74 -25.52
C PRO A 395 7.93 2.27 -25.22
N ALA A 396 8.72 2.07 -26.28
CA ALA A 396 10.10 1.61 -26.19
C ALA A 396 10.95 2.58 -25.36
N GLU A 397 11.86 2.03 -24.55
CA GLU A 397 12.97 2.80 -24.00
C GLU A 397 14.10 2.81 -25.01
N ALA A 398 14.82 3.93 -25.11
CA ALA A 398 16.08 3.96 -25.84
C ALA A 398 17.09 3.08 -25.09
N THR A 399 17.22 1.82 -25.45
CA THR A 399 18.27 0.95 -24.93
C THR A 399 19.50 1.06 -25.83
N ASP A 400 20.65 1.40 -25.23
CA ASP A 400 21.94 1.58 -25.92
C ASP A 400 22.59 0.27 -26.40
N GLY A 401 21.84 -0.82 -26.61
CA GLY A 401 22.45 -2.12 -26.92
C GLY A 401 21.56 -3.20 -27.52
N PHE A 402 22.22 -4.26 -28.00
CA PHE A 402 21.58 -5.48 -28.52
C PHE A 402 20.76 -6.18 -27.43
N GLU A 403 19.52 -6.53 -27.77
CA GLU A 403 18.59 -7.28 -26.93
C GLU A 403 18.26 -8.63 -27.57
N PHE A 404 18.29 -9.70 -26.77
CA PHE A 404 17.81 -11.01 -27.22
C PHE A 404 16.31 -10.93 -27.55
N GLN A 405 15.94 -11.55 -28.66
CA GLN A 405 14.60 -11.56 -29.23
C GLN A 405 13.93 -12.94 -29.09
N ALA A 406 12.66 -13.02 -29.51
CA ALA A 406 11.91 -14.28 -29.51
C ALA A 406 12.59 -15.40 -30.31
N ASP A 407 13.23 -15.07 -31.44
CA ASP A 407 13.92 -16.08 -32.26
C ASP A 407 15.21 -16.58 -31.58
N ASP A 408 15.94 -15.72 -30.85
CA ASP A 408 17.08 -16.14 -30.04
C ASP A 408 16.65 -17.12 -28.93
N ALA A 409 15.44 -16.94 -28.37
CA ALA A 409 14.90 -17.84 -27.36
C ALA A 409 14.60 -19.22 -27.91
N LYS A 410 14.12 -19.31 -29.16
CA LYS A 410 13.88 -20.60 -29.85
C LYS A 410 15.21 -21.33 -30.05
N VAL A 411 16.22 -20.62 -30.56
CA VAL A 411 17.57 -21.18 -30.75
C VAL A 411 18.15 -21.66 -29.43
N LEU A 412 18.03 -20.86 -28.36
CA LEU A 412 18.49 -21.26 -27.04
C LEU A 412 17.77 -22.52 -26.54
N ALA A 413 16.44 -22.59 -26.70
CA ALA A 413 15.65 -23.74 -26.29
C ALA A 413 16.07 -25.01 -27.04
N ASP A 414 16.27 -24.94 -28.35
CA ASP A 414 16.68 -26.08 -29.17
C ASP A 414 18.05 -26.63 -28.75
N VAL A 415 19.02 -25.75 -28.50
CA VAL A 415 20.36 -26.13 -28.01
C VAL A 415 20.27 -26.73 -26.60
N CYS A 416 19.49 -26.12 -25.71
CA CYS A 416 19.32 -26.59 -24.34
C CYS A 416 18.67 -27.98 -24.31
N ASN A 417 17.64 -28.21 -25.12
CA ASN A 417 16.97 -29.51 -25.24
C ASN A 417 17.91 -30.59 -25.77
N THR A 418 18.79 -30.25 -26.71
CA THR A 418 19.79 -31.18 -27.25
C THR A 418 20.81 -31.64 -26.20
N HIS A 419 21.10 -30.79 -25.21
CA HIS A 419 22.12 -31.03 -24.19
C HIS A 419 21.56 -31.30 -22.78
N ASP A 420 20.24 -31.49 -22.65
CA ASP A 420 19.55 -31.70 -21.37
C ASP A 420 19.86 -30.60 -20.34
N LEU A 421 19.89 -29.34 -20.82
CA LEU A 421 20.13 -28.16 -19.99
C LEU A 421 18.84 -27.37 -19.78
N PRO A 422 18.59 -26.78 -18.59
CA PRO A 422 17.45 -25.90 -18.38
C PRO A 422 17.57 -24.60 -19.20
N PRO A 423 16.64 -24.28 -20.12
CA PRO A 423 16.74 -23.06 -20.93
C PRO A 423 16.78 -21.77 -20.09
N ARG A 424 16.02 -21.73 -18.99
CA ARG A 424 15.98 -20.59 -18.08
C ARG A 424 17.32 -20.33 -17.39
N LEU A 425 18.06 -21.38 -17.03
CA LEU A 425 19.40 -21.25 -16.46
C LEU A 425 20.33 -20.55 -17.46
N MET A 426 20.35 -21.05 -18.71
CA MET A 426 21.21 -20.51 -19.75
C MET A 426 20.84 -19.07 -20.11
N ALA A 427 19.55 -18.76 -20.19
CA ALA A 427 19.07 -17.40 -20.43
C ALA A 427 19.53 -16.42 -19.33
N GLN A 428 19.42 -16.83 -18.05
CA GLN A 428 19.89 -16.00 -16.93
C GLN A 428 21.40 -15.77 -16.95
N LEU A 429 22.20 -16.78 -17.33
CA LEU A 429 23.65 -16.65 -17.45
C LEU A 429 24.05 -15.68 -18.57
N LEU A 430 23.42 -15.80 -19.73
CA LEU A 430 23.64 -14.89 -20.87
C LEU A 430 23.24 -13.45 -20.53
N GLU A 431 22.15 -13.28 -19.80
CA GLU A 431 21.70 -11.97 -19.34
C GLU A 431 22.59 -11.38 -18.24
N ALA A 432 23.16 -12.23 -17.37
CA ALA A 432 24.18 -11.82 -16.41
C ALA A 432 25.44 -11.29 -17.11
N GLU A 433 25.92 -11.98 -18.14
CA GLU A 433 27.03 -11.52 -18.99
C GLU A 433 26.69 -10.21 -19.71
N ARG A 434 25.51 -10.13 -20.33
CA ARG A 434 25.05 -8.94 -21.05
C ARG A 434 24.99 -7.71 -20.15
N SER A 435 24.53 -7.87 -18.91
CA SER A 435 24.37 -6.76 -17.96
C SER A 435 25.68 -6.06 -17.56
N VAL A 436 26.84 -6.65 -17.84
CA VAL A 436 28.16 -6.04 -17.59
C VAL A 436 28.93 -5.75 -18.88
N ARG A 437 28.33 -5.94 -20.05
CA ARG A 437 28.95 -5.65 -21.34
C ARG A 437 29.26 -4.15 -21.44
N GLY A 438 30.47 -3.81 -21.89
CA GLY A 438 30.92 -2.42 -22.00
C GLY A 438 31.43 -1.80 -20.69
N LEU A 439 31.24 -2.45 -19.54
CA LEU A 439 31.80 -1.97 -18.28
C LEU A 439 33.29 -2.30 -18.17
N LYS A 440 34.11 -1.28 -17.84
CA LYS A 440 35.55 -1.46 -17.60
C LYS A 440 35.86 -2.37 -16.41
N ARG A 441 34.97 -2.43 -15.41
CA ARG A 441 35.10 -3.28 -14.22
C ARG A 441 33.94 -4.26 -14.16
N ARG A 442 34.26 -5.56 -14.16
CA ARG A 442 33.30 -6.67 -14.18
C ARG A 442 33.24 -7.43 -12.84
N THR A 443 33.65 -6.81 -11.75
CA THR A 443 33.87 -7.46 -10.44
C THR A 443 32.65 -8.17 -9.85
N LEU A 444 31.43 -7.75 -10.20
CA LEU A 444 30.20 -8.34 -9.67
C LEU A 444 29.67 -9.54 -10.45
N ILE A 445 30.21 -9.83 -11.65
CA ILE A 445 29.65 -10.88 -12.51
C ILE A 445 29.80 -12.28 -11.91
N HIS A 446 30.96 -12.60 -11.32
CA HIS A 446 31.20 -13.93 -10.74
C HIS A 446 30.23 -14.23 -9.60
N ARG A 447 29.92 -13.22 -8.78
CA ARG A 447 28.92 -13.34 -7.71
C ARG A 447 27.52 -13.59 -8.27
N LYS A 448 27.15 -12.90 -9.37
CA LYS A 448 25.86 -13.09 -10.04
C LYS A 448 25.75 -14.49 -10.66
N ILE A 449 26.79 -14.94 -11.37
CA ILE A 449 26.86 -16.29 -11.94
C ILE A 449 26.76 -17.36 -10.85
N ALA A 450 27.52 -17.24 -9.76
CA ALA A 450 27.45 -18.16 -8.63
C ALA A 450 26.03 -18.23 -8.06
N SER A 451 25.38 -17.08 -7.83
CA SER A 451 24.00 -17.05 -7.33
C SER A 451 22.96 -17.65 -8.28
N ILE A 452 23.24 -17.71 -9.58
CA ILE A 452 22.39 -18.38 -10.57
C ILE A 452 22.61 -19.89 -10.50
N LEU A 453 23.88 -20.33 -10.46
CA LEU A 453 24.23 -21.75 -10.40
C LEU A 453 23.81 -22.42 -9.08
N GLU A 454 23.75 -21.67 -7.97
CA GLU A 454 23.33 -22.16 -6.66
C GLU A 454 21.80 -22.39 -6.53
N GLN A 455 21.01 -21.97 -7.53
CA GLN A 455 19.56 -22.18 -7.52
C GLN A 455 19.20 -23.65 -7.75
N GLU A 456 18.01 -24.06 -7.32
CA GLU A 456 17.47 -25.36 -7.65
C GLU A 456 16.93 -25.38 -9.09
N TRP A 457 17.57 -26.18 -9.95
CA TRP A 457 17.23 -26.31 -11.36
C TRP A 457 16.53 -27.62 -11.70
N ARG A 458 16.48 -28.57 -10.77
CA ARG A 458 15.73 -29.82 -10.92
C ARG A 458 14.23 -29.56 -10.78
N ASP A 459 13.43 -30.50 -11.26
CA ASP A 459 11.98 -30.45 -11.13
C ASP A 459 11.52 -30.71 -9.68
N GLU A 460 10.29 -30.31 -9.36
CA GLU A 460 9.73 -30.45 -8.02
C GLU A 460 9.72 -31.92 -7.56
N THR A 461 9.36 -32.86 -8.44
CA THR A 461 9.20 -34.26 -8.06
C THR A 461 10.53 -34.87 -7.62
N THR A 462 11.61 -34.57 -8.34
CA THR A 462 12.97 -35.01 -7.99
C THR A 462 13.37 -34.49 -6.61
N VAL A 463 13.14 -33.21 -6.34
CA VAL A 463 13.51 -32.58 -5.06
C VAL A 463 12.70 -33.13 -3.90
N LEU A 464 11.38 -33.30 -4.06
CA LEU A 464 10.51 -33.85 -3.02
C LEU A 464 10.82 -35.33 -2.75
N ASN A 465 11.12 -36.13 -3.78
CA ASN A 465 11.50 -37.53 -3.60
C ASN A 465 12.83 -37.67 -2.84
N GLU A 466 13.82 -36.83 -3.12
CA GLU A 466 15.08 -36.80 -2.37
C GLU A 466 14.85 -36.42 -0.90
N ARG A 467 13.95 -35.45 -0.64
CA ARG A 467 13.56 -35.07 0.72
C ARG A 467 12.94 -36.23 1.49
N LYS A 468 12.01 -36.97 0.87
CA LYS A 468 11.35 -38.14 1.49
C LYS A 468 12.36 -39.19 1.90
N LYS A 469 13.27 -39.56 1.00
CA LYS A 469 14.36 -40.52 1.28
C LYS A 469 15.22 -40.08 2.47
N ARG A 470 15.58 -38.79 2.54
CA ARG A 470 16.36 -38.25 3.68
C ARG A 470 15.60 -38.33 5.00
N LEU A 471 14.30 -38.06 5.00
CA LEU A 471 13.46 -38.18 6.20
C LEU A 471 13.32 -39.64 6.67
N GLU A 472 13.16 -40.58 5.74
CA GLU A 472 13.15 -42.02 6.04
C GLU A 472 14.48 -42.49 6.63
N MET A 473 15.61 -42.06 6.05
CA MET A 473 16.94 -42.36 6.60
C MET A 473 17.12 -41.82 8.01
N ASN A 474 16.69 -40.57 8.28
CA ASN A 474 16.78 -39.96 9.61
C ASN A 474 15.91 -40.68 10.65
N LYS A 475 14.71 -41.14 10.26
CA LYS A 475 13.85 -41.97 11.13
C LYS A 475 14.53 -43.29 11.47
N SER A 476 15.13 -43.96 10.49
CA SER A 476 15.82 -45.25 10.68
C SER A 476 17.08 -45.16 11.56
N THR A 477 17.76 -44.00 11.58
CA THR A 477 18.92 -43.75 12.45
C THR A 477 18.52 -43.32 13.86
N SER A 478 17.38 -42.64 14.02
CA SER A 478 16.85 -42.27 15.35
C SER A 478 16.24 -43.46 16.13
N SER A 479 15.85 -44.53 15.43
CA SER A 479 15.27 -45.75 16.03
C SER A 479 16.31 -46.78 16.49
N ASN A 480 17.59 -46.42 16.61
CA ASN A 480 18.64 -47.31 17.12
C ASN A 480 18.98 -46.91 18.57
N PRO A 481 18.33 -47.48 19.61
CA PRO A 481 18.61 -47.12 20.99
C PRO A 481 19.94 -47.75 21.40
N LEU A 482 21.02 -46.97 21.35
CA LEU A 482 22.33 -47.38 21.87
C LEU A 482 22.42 -47.33 23.41
N PHE A 483 21.30 -47.18 24.12
CA PHE A 483 21.21 -47.29 25.58
C PHE A 483 19.86 -47.89 25.98
N GLU A 484 19.69 -49.20 25.78
CA GLU A 484 18.97 -49.99 26.78
C GLU A 484 19.93 -50.17 27.96
N THR A 485 19.68 -49.42 29.04
CA THR A 485 20.34 -49.70 30.33
C THR A 485 19.83 -51.05 30.82
N GLU A 486 20.70 -52.06 30.78
CA GLU A 486 20.50 -53.30 31.52
C GLU A 486 20.35 -52.99 33.02
N SER A 487 19.32 -53.60 33.59
CA SER A 487 18.86 -53.52 34.98
C SER A 487 19.80 -54.11 36.02
#